data_AF-A0A498G0V1-F1
#
_entry.id   AF-A0A498G0V1-F1
#
_cell.length_a   1.000
_cell.length_b   1.000
_cell.length_c   1.000
_cell.angle_alpha   90.00
_cell.angle_beta   90.00
_cell.angle_gamma   90.00
#
_symmetry.space_group_name_H-M   'P 1'
#
loop_
_entity.id
_entity.type
_entity.pdbx_description
1 polymer ?
#
loop_
_entity_poly.entity_id
_entity_poly.type
_entity_poly.pdbx_seq_one_letter_code
_entity_poly.pdbx_strand_id
1 'polypeptide(L)' 'MKLFGSSGTRGVVGESLIPEFVLRVAKAAGTVWNVDRVAIARDTRTTGEMFV' A
#
# COMPACT_ATOMS: atom_id res chain seq x y z
N MET A 1 -15.45 -1.30 -7.58
CA MET A 1 -14.80 -2.21 -6.61
C MET A 1 -14.49 -1.45 -5.33
N LYS A 2 -14.65 -2.06 -4.15
CA LYS A 2 -14.22 -1.47 -2.88
C LYS A 2 -12.70 -1.66 -2.75
N LEU A 3 -11.96 -0.58 -2.49
CA LEU A 3 -10.49 -0.58 -2.47
C LEU A 3 -9.91 -1.58 -1.44
N PHE A 4 -10.58 -1.74 -0.30
CA PHE A 4 -10.28 -2.78 0.69
C PHE A 4 -11.17 -4.01 0.47
N GLY A 5 -10.55 -5.12 0.08
CA GLY A 5 -11.19 -6.44 0.00
C GLY A 5 -10.85 -7.32 1.20
N SER A 6 -11.42 -8.53 1.23
CA SER A 6 -11.19 -9.53 2.30
C SER A 6 -9.73 -9.99 2.40
N SER A 7 -8.99 -9.97 1.29
CA SER A 7 -7.60 -10.43 1.20
C SER A 7 -6.62 -9.30 0.84
N GLY A 8 -6.95 -8.05 1.19
CA GLY A 8 -6.07 -6.90 0.98
C GLY A 8 -6.63 -5.83 0.05
N THR A 9 -5.79 -4.84 -0.25
CA THR A 9 -6.16 -3.62 -0.98
C THR A 9 -5.87 -3.77 -2.48
N ARG A 10 -6.84 -3.46 -3.34
CA ARG A 10 -6.70 -3.56 -4.81
C ARG A 10 -7.31 -2.36 -5.52
N GLY A 11 -6.57 -1.80 -6.47
CA GLY A 11 -7.01 -0.68 -7.30
C GLY A 11 -6.11 -0.50 -8.52
N VAL A 12 -6.49 0.47 -9.35
CA VAL A 12 -5.74 0.89 -10.55
C VAL A 12 -4.76 1.99 -10.15
N VAL A 13 -3.50 1.84 -10.56
CA VAL A 13 -2.45 2.84 -10.28
C VAL A 13 -2.76 4.14 -11.02
N GLY A 14 -2.63 5.27 -10.34
CA GLY A 14 -2.95 6.59 -10.89
C GLY A 14 -4.42 6.99 -10.78
N GLU A 15 -5.31 6.06 -10.42
CA GLU A 15 -6.73 6.33 -10.18
C GLU A 15 -7.09 6.12 -8.71
N SER A 16 -7.08 4.86 -8.26
CA SER A 16 -7.49 4.46 -6.90
C SER A 16 -6.30 4.06 -6.03
N LEU A 17 -5.18 3.67 -6.64
CA LEU A 17 -3.88 3.52 -5.98
C LEU A 17 -2.96 4.64 -6.44
N ILE A 18 -2.89 5.70 -5.64
CA ILE A 18 -1.97 6.83 -5.82
C ILE A 18 -0.97 6.88 -4.65
N PRO A 19 0.25 7.41 -4.85
CA PRO A 19 1.27 7.43 -3.80
C PRO A 19 0.80 8.00 -2.46
N GLU A 20 -0.01 9.07 -2.50
CA GLU A 20 -0.57 9.72 -1.32
C GLU A 20 -1.50 8.78 -0.54
N PHE A 21 -2.31 8.01 -1.26
CA PHE A 21 -3.20 7.02 -0.65
C PHE A 21 -2.40 5.90 0.02
N VAL A 22 -1.40 5.36 -0.68
CA VAL A 22 -0.56 4.26 -0.18
C VAL A 22 0.23 4.72 1.06
N LEU A 23 0.82 5.93 1.04
CA LEU A 23 1.52 6.49 2.19
C LEU A 23 0.61 6.64 3.41
N ARG A 24 -0.65 7.04 3.20
CA ARG A 24 -1.63 7.14 4.30
C ARG A 24 -1.93 5.77 4.91
N VAL A 25 -2.08 4.74 4.08
CA VAL A 25 -2.28 3.35 4.56
C VAL A 25 -1.06 2.87 5.32
N ALA A 26 0.15 3.12 4.81
CA ALA A 26 1.41 2.74 5.48
C ALA A 26 1.57 3.40 6.86
N LYS A 27 1.27 4.70 6.96
CA LYS A 27 1.28 5.42 8.26
C LYS A 27 0.27 4.84 9.25
N ALA A 28 -0.95 4.55 8.78
CA ALA A 28 -1.97 3.94 9.62
C ALA A 28 -1.55 2.54 10.08
N ALA A 29 -0.99 1.72 9.20
CA ALA A 29 -0.46 0.41 9.57
C ALA A 29 0.64 0.52 10.64
N GLY A 30 1.55 1.49 10.50
CA GLY A 30 2.60 1.77 11.49
C GLY A 30 2.07 2.19 12.87
N THR A 31 0.87 2.77 12.96
CA THR A 31 0.25 3.08 14.27
C THR A 31 -0.40 1.88 14.95
N VAL A 32 -0.67 0.83 14.18
CA VAL A 32 -1.32 -0.41 14.67
C VAL A 32 -0.26 -1.47 14.99
N TRP A 33 0.80 -1.54 14.19
CA TRP A 33 1.88 -2.49 14.40
C TRP A 33 2.81 -2.02 15.51
N ASN A 34 2.84 -2.76 16.63
CA ASN A 34 3.73 -2.48 17.76
C ASN A 34 5.13 -3.09 17.54
N VAL A 35 5.80 -2.69 16.45
CA VAL A 35 7.12 -3.20 16.04
C VAL A 35 8.00 -2.05 15.55
N ASP A 36 9.31 -2.17 15.75
CA ASP A 36 10.26 -1.10 15.39
C ASP A 36 10.53 -1.01 13.88
N ARG A 37 10.37 -2.12 13.15
CA ARG A 37 10.68 -2.23 11.72
C ARG A 37 9.78 -3.24 11.02
N VAL A 38 9.54 -3.01 9.73
CA VAL A 38 8.71 -3.87 8.87
C VAL A 38 9.44 -4.18 7.57
N ALA A 39 9.20 -5.38 7.04
CA ALA A 39 9.69 -5.76 5.72
C ALA A 39 8.76 -5.20 4.63
N ILE A 40 9.36 -4.70 3.54
CA ILE A 40 8.65 -4.19 2.37
C ILE A 40 9.13 -4.98 1.15
N ALA A 41 8.21 -5.36 0.27
CA ALA A 41 8.50 -6.04 -0.98
C ALA A 41 7.58 -5.52 -2.09
N ARG A 42 8.03 -5.67 -3.33
CA ARG A 42 7.25 -5.39 -4.54
C ARG A 42 7.29 -6.57 -5.49
N ASP A 43 6.28 -6.67 -6.34
CA ASP A 43 6.32 -7.58 -7.48
C ASP A 43 7.14 -6.98 -8.64
N THR A 44 7.01 -7.58 -9.83
CA THR A 44 7.73 -7.17 -11.04
C THR A 44 7.02 -6.07 -11.83
N ARG A 45 5.90 -5.50 -11.34
CA ARG A 45 5.21 -4.42 -12.06
C ARG A 45 6.07 -3.16 -12.05
N THR A 46 6.16 -2.52 -13.21
CA THR A 46 6.87 -1.25 -13.38
C THR A 46 6.31 -0.15 -12.49
N THR A 47 5.00 -0.17 -12.22
CA THR A 47 4.35 0.78 -11.31
C THR A 47 4.69 0.59 -9.83
N GLY A 48 5.33 -0.53 -9.46
CA GLY A 48 5.71 -0.80 -8.06
C GLY A 48 6.69 0.24 -7.51
N GLU A 49 7.56 0.80 -8.35
CA GLU A 49 8.52 1.86 -7.97
C GLU A 49 7.85 3.16 -7.52
N MET A 50 6.55 3.34 -7.79
CA MET A 50 5.80 4.51 -7.33
C MET A 50 5.43 4.44 -5.84
N PHE A 51 5.63 3.29 -5.17
CA PHE A 51 5.08 3.01 -3.84
C PHE A 51 6.12 2.60 -2.78
N VAL A 52 7.42 2.58 -3.13
CA VAL A 52 8.52 2.15 -2.25
C VAL A 52 9.42 3.32 -1.88
#